data_AF-A0A812XPL9-F1
#
_entry.id   AF-A0A812XPL9-F1
#
_cell.length_a   1.000
_cell.length_b   1.000
_cell.length_c   1.000
_cell.angle_alpha   90.00
_cell.angle_beta   90.00
_cell.angle_gamma   90.00
#
_symmetry.space_group_name_H-M   'P 1'
#
loop_
_entity.id
_entity.type
_entity.pdbx_description
1 polymer ?
#
loop_
_entity_poly.entity_id
_entity_poly.type
_entity_poly.pdbx_seq_one_letter_code
_entity_poly.pdbx_strand_id
1 'polypeptide(L)'
;MASDAAEISLEPHTWGFMLSTAAVVSEDLEGLFFGPAPGHVCSFRLVGGSGSSTDKATAVLSERAQELVAEQMRHGFRLLGWCNMRGPSSTASTLTPEEARLHQALKTASDALSGPDTAFAGCIIQRGPKEKDMFQQVAVAFGPCRKRIPISIRRFSARAPPAAEPVTGQLQEVMAACAADLREDLADLDNIVERVLV
;
A
#
# COMPACT_ATOMS: atom_id res chain seq x y z
N MET A 1 0.67 -11.91 -28.72
CA MET A 1 -0.67 -11.61 -28.18
C MET A 1 -0.52 -11.46 -26.68
N ALA A 2 -0.43 -10.23 -26.19
CA ALA A 2 -0.32 -9.96 -24.76
C ALA A 2 -1.65 -10.35 -24.10
N SER A 3 -1.59 -11.11 -23.01
CA SER A 3 -2.76 -11.50 -22.23
C SER A 3 -3.41 -10.23 -21.66
N ASP A 4 -4.62 -9.89 -22.13
CA ASP A 4 -5.53 -8.85 -21.60
C ASP A 4 -6.05 -9.17 -20.18
N ALA A 5 -5.24 -9.82 -19.35
CA ALA A 5 -5.55 -10.00 -17.96
C ALA A 5 -5.20 -8.70 -17.24
N ALA A 6 -6.21 -8.03 -16.67
CA ALA A 6 -5.97 -6.93 -15.76
C ALA A 6 -4.96 -7.38 -14.69
N GLU A 7 -3.88 -6.63 -14.52
CA GLU A 7 -2.81 -6.89 -13.55
C GLU A 7 -2.49 -5.56 -12.85
N ILE A 8 -2.09 -5.64 -11.59
CA ILE A 8 -1.48 -4.50 -10.89
C ILE A 8 -0.01 -4.75 -10.61
N SER A 9 0.79 -3.72 -10.85
CA SER A 9 2.22 -3.69 -10.63
C SER A 9 2.52 -2.67 -9.53
N LEU A 10 3.05 -3.13 -8.40
CA LEU A 10 3.41 -2.33 -7.24
C LEU A 10 4.91 -2.04 -7.22
N GLU A 11 5.28 -0.80 -6.89
CA GLU A 11 6.67 -0.49 -6.53
C GLU A 11 7.05 -1.16 -5.19
N PRO A 12 8.30 -1.64 -5.03
CA PRO A 12 8.77 -2.31 -3.83
C PRO A 12 8.53 -1.55 -2.53
N HIS A 13 8.76 -0.23 -2.52
CA HIS A 13 8.57 0.59 -1.31
C HIS A 13 7.10 0.71 -0.93
N THR A 14 6.20 0.80 -1.92
CA THR A 14 4.75 0.83 -1.69
C THR A 14 4.30 -0.50 -1.08
N TRP A 15 4.76 -1.61 -1.65
CA TRP A 15 4.48 -2.94 -1.14
C TRP A 15 5.01 -3.15 0.28
N GLY A 16 6.27 -2.80 0.52
CA GLY A 16 6.89 -2.89 1.85
C GLY A 16 6.17 -2.04 2.90
N PHE A 17 5.75 -0.82 2.53
CA PHE A 17 4.97 0.04 3.41
C PHE A 17 3.62 -0.57 3.78
N MET A 18 2.89 -1.14 2.80
CA MET A 18 1.60 -1.80 3.05
C MET A 18 1.75 -3.00 3.99
N LEU A 19 2.72 -3.88 3.74
CA LEU A 19 2.97 -5.05 4.58
C LEU A 19 3.39 -4.67 6.00
N SER A 20 4.28 -3.68 6.13
CA SER A 20 4.76 -3.19 7.43
C SER A 20 3.62 -2.57 8.23
N THR A 21 2.78 -1.76 7.58
CA THR A 21 1.57 -1.20 8.21
C THR A 21 0.65 -2.31 8.69
N ALA A 22 0.35 -3.29 7.83
CA ALA A 22 -0.47 -4.43 8.22
C ALA A 22 0.16 -5.28 9.33
N ALA A 23 1.48 -5.23 9.54
CA ALA A 23 2.15 -5.98 10.61
C ALA A 23 1.96 -5.37 12.01
N VAL A 24 1.87 -4.05 12.09
CA VAL A 24 1.91 -3.32 13.38
C VAL A 24 0.53 -2.90 13.89
N VAL A 25 -0.46 -2.81 13.01
CA VAL A 25 -1.81 -2.37 13.37
C VAL A 25 -2.66 -3.53 13.88
N SER A 26 -3.52 -3.28 14.86
CA SER A 26 -4.45 -4.27 15.44
C SER A 26 -5.84 -4.21 14.81
N GLU A 27 -6.24 -3.06 14.29
CA GLU A 27 -7.54 -2.81 13.68
C GLU A 27 -7.53 -3.02 12.17
N ASP A 28 -8.71 -3.19 11.56
CA ASP A 28 -8.83 -3.31 10.10
C ASP A 28 -8.71 -1.94 9.45
N LEU A 29 -7.74 -1.77 8.55
CA LEU A 29 -7.45 -0.50 7.90
C LEU A 29 -7.74 -0.54 6.40
N GLU A 30 -7.93 0.65 5.85
CA GLU A 30 -8.16 0.88 4.44
C GLU A 30 -7.25 2.00 3.92
N GLY A 31 -6.81 1.86 2.68
CA GLY A 31 -6.10 2.90 1.96
C GLY A 31 -6.31 2.83 0.46
N LEU A 32 -5.79 3.85 -0.24
CA LEU A 32 -5.96 4.07 -1.67
C LEU A 32 -4.64 3.90 -2.41
N PHE A 33 -4.72 3.34 -3.61
CA PHE A 33 -3.59 3.19 -4.53
C PHE A 33 -3.54 4.34 -5.52
N PHE A 34 -2.33 4.83 -5.75
CA PHE A 34 -2.06 5.90 -6.70
C PHE A 34 -0.86 5.59 -7.59
N GLY A 35 -0.89 6.15 -8.79
CA GLY A 35 0.25 6.10 -9.69
C GLY A 35 0.05 6.89 -10.99
N PRO A 36 1.11 7.02 -11.79
CA PRO A 36 1.11 7.88 -12.97
C PRO A 36 0.40 7.27 -14.18
N ALA A 37 0.21 5.95 -14.20
CA ALA A 37 -0.33 5.22 -15.34
C ALA A 37 -1.22 4.04 -14.88
N PRO A 38 -2.18 3.61 -15.72
CA PRO A 38 -3.00 2.43 -15.45
C PRO A 38 -2.14 1.22 -15.05
N GLY A 39 -2.53 0.56 -13.96
CA GLY A 39 -1.89 -0.66 -13.47
C GLY A 39 -0.51 -0.47 -12.83
N HIS A 40 0.06 0.74 -12.79
CA HIS A 40 1.33 1.02 -12.14
C HIS A 40 1.12 1.79 -10.84
N VAL A 41 1.12 1.08 -9.72
CA VAL A 41 0.94 1.65 -8.38
C VAL A 41 2.29 1.96 -7.74
N CYS A 42 2.55 3.23 -7.46
CA CYS A 42 3.80 3.71 -6.87
C CYS A 42 3.60 4.48 -5.55
N SER A 43 2.36 4.65 -5.11
CA SER A 43 1.99 5.38 -3.90
C SER A 43 0.78 4.72 -3.25
N PHE A 44 0.79 4.64 -1.92
CA PHE A 44 -0.32 4.19 -1.09
C PHE A 44 -0.59 5.25 -0.02
N ARG A 45 -1.86 5.54 0.25
CA ARG A 45 -2.28 6.45 1.32
C ARG A 45 -3.33 5.79 2.18
N LEU A 46 -3.09 5.75 3.49
CA LEU A 46 -4.08 5.32 4.46
C LEU A 46 -5.21 6.34 4.53
N VAL A 47 -6.44 5.83 4.57
CA VAL A 47 -7.64 6.64 4.77
C VAL A 47 -8.08 6.55 6.23
N GLY A 48 -8.12 5.33 6.78
CA GLY A 48 -8.59 5.07 8.14
C GLY A 48 -9.02 3.61 8.29
N GLY A 49 -10.07 3.37 9.09
CA GLY A 49 -10.64 2.05 9.27
C GLY A 49 -11.29 1.51 7.98
N SER A 50 -11.46 0.18 7.90
CA SER A 50 -12.15 -0.46 6.77
C SER A 50 -13.53 0.16 6.48
N GLY A 51 -13.78 0.49 5.21
CA GLY A 51 -14.99 1.14 4.73
C GLY A 51 -15.03 2.67 4.87
N SER A 52 -13.92 3.31 5.24
CA SER A 52 -13.89 4.77 5.50
C SER A 52 -13.69 5.64 4.25
N SER A 53 -13.28 5.08 3.11
CA SER A 53 -13.07 5.85 1.88
C SER A 53 -14.34 6.20 1.13
N THR A 54 -15.48 5.59 1.50
CA THR A 54 -16.78 5.90 0.91
C THR A 54 -17.83 6.14 1.97
N ASP A 55 -18.70 7.12 1.73
CA ASP A 55 -19.91 7.29 2.51
C ASP A 55 -20.88 6.12 2.23
N LYS A 56 -21.32 5.43 3.29
CA LYS A 56 -22.12 4.20 3.17
C LYS A 56 -23.53 4.44 2.61
N ALA A 57 -24.08 5.64 2.77
CA ALA A 57 -25.43 5.98 2.32
C ALA A 57 -25.44 6.36 0.84
N THR A 58 -24.41 7.05 0.38
CA THR A 58 -24.35 7.64 -0.96
C THR A 58 -23.43 6.88 -1.93
N ALA A 59 -22.56 6.01 -1.41
CA ALA A 59 -21.50 5.34 -2.17
C ALA A 59 -20.57 6.33 -2.92
N VAL A 60 -20.47 7.56 -2.42
CA VAL A 60 -19.54 8.59 -2.88
C VAL A 60 -18.28 8.54 -2.02
N LEU A 61 -17.15 9.04 -2.55
CA LEU A 61 -15.92 9.21 -1.78
C LEU A 61 -16.19 10.02 -0.51
N SER A 62 -15.67 9.57 0.63
CA SER A 62 -15.65 10.37 1.86
C SER A 62 -14.79 11.62 1.70
N GLU A 63 -15.03 12.65 2.50
CA GLU A 63 -14.25 13.91 2.47
C GLU A 63 -12.74 13.65 2.54
N ARG A 64 -12.32 12.78 3.47
CA ARG A 64 -10.91 12.41 3.60
C ARG A 64 -10.35 11.72 2.35
N ALA A 65 -11.12 10.83 1.72
CA ALA A 65 -10.70 10.19 0.48
C ALA A 65 -10.62 11.20 -0.67
N GLN A 66 -11.56 12.15 -0.75
CA GLN A 66 -11.54 13.22 -1.76
C GLN A 66 -10.31 14.10 -1.61
N GLU A 67 -9.94 14.49 -0.39
CA GLU A 67 -8.71 15.27 -0.13
C GLU A 67 -7.46 14.54 -0.62
N LEU A 68 -7.32 13.26 -0.24
CA LEU A 68 -6.17 12.44 -0.65
C LEU A 68 -6.09 12.29 -2.16
N VAL A 69 -7.23 12.05 -2.82
CA VAL A 69 -7.30 11.97 -4.28
C VAL A 69 -6.91 13.30 -4.92
N ALA A 70 -7.45 14.43 -4.45
CA ALA A 70 -7.13 15.75 -4.96
C ALA A 70 -5.65 16.11 -4.75
N GLU A 71 -5.05 15.74 -3.62
CA GLU A 71 -3.62 15.89 -3.36
C GLU A 71 -2.78 15.09 -4.35
N GLN A 72 -3.05 13.80 -4.53
CA GLN A 72 -2.26 12.96 -5.42
C GLN A 72 -2.44 13.36 -6.90
N MET A 73 -3.64 13.81 -7.29
CA MET A 73 -3.88 14.35 -8.64
C MET A 73 -3.08 15.61 -8.94
N ARG A 74 -2.84 16.49 -7.94
CA ARG A 74 -1.94 17.66 -8.11
C ARG A 74 -0.50 17.26 -8.43
N HIS A 75 -0.10 16.03 -8.08
CA HIS A 75 1.20 15.46 -8.41
C HIS A 75 1.20 14.61 -9.70
N GLY A 76 0.12 14.67 -10.48
CA GLY A 76 -0.01 13.91 -11.72
C GLY A 76 -0.32 12.43 -11.53
N PHE A 77 -0.75 12.03 -10.33
CA PHE A 77 -1.19 10.65 -10.08
C PHE A 77 -2.69 10.48 -10.24
N ARG A 78 -3.08 9.25 -10.55
CA ARG A 78 -4.45 8.80 -10.68
C ARG A 78 -4.82 7.89 -9.53
N LEU A 79 -6.10 7.84 -9.17
CA LEU A 79 -6.63 6.80 -8.31
C LEU A 79 -6.64 5.48 -9.10
N LEU A 80 -5.93 4.47 -8.62
CA LEU A 80 -5.78 3.18 -9.32
C LEU A 80 -6.43 2.02 -8.57
N GLY A 81 -6.91 2.26 -7.35
CA GLY A 81 -7.43 1.17 -6.54
C GLY A 81 -7.45 1.45 -5.06
N TRP A 82 -7.58 0.37 -4.30
CA TRP A 82 -7.66 0.39 -2.84
C TRP A 82 -7.08 -0.86 -2.22
N CYS A 83 -6.78 -0.79 -0.92
CA CYS A 83 -6.36 -1.92 -0.12
C CYS A 83 -7.12 -1.96 1.21
N ASN A 84 -7.64 -3.12 1.58
CA ASN A 84 -8.04 -3.40 2.97
C ASN A 84 -7.04 -4.33 3.65
N MET A 85 -6.66 -3.98 4.86
CA MET A 85 -5.81 -4.75 5.74
C MET A 85 -6.70 -5.37 6.80
N ARG A 86 -6.94 -6.68 6.71
CA ARG A 86 -7.89 -7.37 7.57
C ARG A 86 -7.20 -8.19 8.66
N GLY A 87 -7.91 -8.38 9.76
CA GLY A 87 -7.49 -9.16 10.91
C GLY A 87 -7.40 -10.67 10.64
N PRO A 88 -6.83 -11.43 11.58
CA PRO A 88 -6.54 -12.85 11.44
C PRO A 88 -7.75 -13.77 11.35
N SER A 89 -8.92 -13.31 11.82
CA SER A 89 -10.18 -14.06 11.73
C SER A 89 -10.86 -13.97 10.35
N SER A 90 -10.35 -13.16 9.44
CA SER A 90 -10.95 -12.92 8.12
C SER A 90 -10.29 -13.73 7.01
N THR A 91 -10.96 -13.89 5.87
CA THR A 91 -10.41 -14.61 4.69
C THR A 91 -10.19 -13.68 3.49
N ALA A 92 -8.94 -13.50 3.05
CA ALA A 92 -8.61 -12.69 1.86
C ALA A 92 -9.06 -13.28 0.51
N SER A 93 -9.59 -14.50 0.51
CA SER A 93 -9.93 -15.25 -0.71
C SER A 93 -11.08 -14.62 -1.52
N THR A 94 -11.94 -13.83 -0.87
CA THR A 94 -13.12 -13.20 -1.48
C THR A 94 -13.34 -11.80 -0.92
N LEU A 95 -13.95 -10.93 -1.75
CA LEU A 95 -14.49 -9.65 -1.29
C LEU A 95 -15.72 -9.90 -0.41
N THR A 96 -15.82 -9.17 0.70
CA THR A 96 -17.07 -9.08 1.46
C THR A 96 -18.12 -8.28 0.68
N PRO A 97 -19.41 -8.36 1.02
CA PRO A 97 -20.44 -7.52 0.38
C PRO A 97 -20.20 -6.01 0.54
N GLU A 98 -19.54 -5.58 1.60
CA GLU A 98 -19.15 -4.19 1.81
C GLU A 98 -18.00 -3.78 0.90
N GLU A 99 -16.97 -4.61 0.80
CA GLU A 99 -15.84 -4.37 -0.11
C GLU A 99 -16.23 -4.46 -1.57
N ALA A 100 -17.19 -5.31 -1.93
CA ALA A 100 -17.71 -5.36 -3.29
C ALA A 100 -18.42 -4.06 -3.67
N ARG A 101 -19.11 -3.42 -2.71
CA ARG A 101 -19.73 -2.09 -2.88
C ARG A 101 -18.66 -1.00 -2.94
N LEU A 102 -17.71 -1.03 -2.02
CA LEU A 102 -16.54 -0.15 -2.00
C LEU A 102 -15.80 -0.18 -3.33
N HIS A 103 -15.49 -1.37 -3.83
CA HIS A 103 -14.79 -1.59 -5.09
C HIS A 103 -15.53 -0.92 -6.25
N GLN A 104 -16.86 -1.09 -6.31
CA GLN A 104 -17.66 -0.47 -7.36
C GLN A 104 -17.68 1.05 -7.24
N ALA A 105 -17.84 1.59 -6.02
CA ALA A 105 -17.86 3.02 -5.75
C ALA A 105 -16.54 3.70 -6.14
N LEU A 106 -15.42 3.15 -5.66
CA LEU A 106 -14.08 3.67 -5.95
C LEU A 106 -13.72 3.51 -7.43
N LYS A 107 -14.15 2.43 -8.08
CA LYS A 107 -13.98 2.28 -9.53
C LYS A 107 -14.74 3.35 -10.29
N THR A 108 -16.01 3.57 -9.96
CA THR A 108 -16.82 4.62 -10.59
C THR A 108 -16.19 5.99 -10.41
N ALA A 109 -15.67 6.29 -9.21
CA ALA A 109 -14.96 7.55 -8.94
C ALA A 109 -13.67 7.67 -9.77
N SER A 110 -12.86 6.61 -9.82
CA SER A 110 -11.65 6.55 -10.66
C SER A 110 -11.98 6.80 -12.14
N ASP A 111 -12.99 6.11 -12.66
CA ASP A 111 -13.41 6.23 -14.06
C ASP A 111 -13.91 7.65 -14.38
N ALA A 112 -14.61 8.29 -13.45
CA ALA A 112 -15.08 9.67 -13.61
C ALA A 112 -13.93 10.69 -13.61
N LEU A 113 -12.88 10.45 -12.83
CA LEU A 113 -11.75 11.38 -12.67
C LEU A 113 -10.70 11.26 -13.77
N SER A 114 -10.49 10.07 -14.30
CA SER A 114 -9.35 9.79 -15.21
C SER A 114 -9.71 8.95 -16.44
N GLY A 115 -11.01 8.74 -16.67
CA GLY A 115 -11.51 7.87 -17.72
C GLY A 115 -11.45 6.39 -17.33
N PRO A 116 -12.09 5.51 -18.12
CA PRO A 116 -12.21 4.09 -17.80
C PRO A 116 -10.84 3.44 -17.63
N ASP A 117 -10.60 2.85 -16.46
CA ASP A 117 -9.36 2.15 -16.15
C ASP A 117 -9.59 0.62 -16.11
N THR A 118 -8.93 -0.09 -17.03
CA THR A 118 -8.97 -1.55 -17.13
C THR A 118 -8.08 -2.24 -16.09
N ALA A 119 -7.21 -1.49 -15.42
CA ALA A 119 -6.27 -1.98 -14.42
C ALA A 119 -6.61 -1.51 -12.99
N PHE A 120 -7.79 -0.92 -12.79
CA PHE A 120 -8.29 -0.61 -11.44
C PHE A 120 -8.36 -1.88 -10.58
N ALA A 121 -7.90 -1.81 -9.34
CA ALA A 121 -7.90 -2.98 -8.46
C ALA A 121 -8.27 -2.72 -7.01
N GLY A 122 -8.88 -3.73 -6.39
CA GLY A 122 -8.96 -3.86 -4.93
C GLY A 122 -7.98 -4.90 -4.45
N CYS A 123 -7.26 -4.63 -3.37
CA CYS A 123 -6.36 -5.58 -2.73
C CYS A 123 -6.81 -5.86 -1.30
N ILE A 124 -6.71 -7.11 -0.88
CA ILE A 124 -6.92 -7.52 0.50
C ILE A 124 -5.61 -8.07 1.02
N ILE A 125 -5.09 -7.52 2.11
CA ILE A 125 -4.01 -8.08 2.90
C ILE A 125 -4.63 -8.68 4.16
N GLN A 126 -4.66 -10.00 4.26
CA GLN A 126 -5.00 -10.71 5.49
C GLN A 126 -3.75 -10.86 6.33
N ARG A 127 -3.81 -10.36 7.57
CA ARG A 127 -2.84 -10.64 8.61
C ARG A 127 -3.10 -12.04 9.15
N GLY A 128 -2.10 -12.88 9.23
CA GLY A 128 -2.21 -14.22 9.84
C GLY A 128 -2.16 -14.14 11.37
N PRO A 129 -2.47 -15.24 12.06
CA PRO A 129 -2.24 -15.31 13.50
C PRO A 129 -0.75 -15.05 13.79
N LYS A 130 -0.48 -14.31 14.87
CA LYS A 130 0.88 -14.17 15.39
C LYS A 130 1.22 -15.46 16.14
N GLU A 131 1.85 -16.40 15.45
CA GLU A 131 2.46 -17.56 16.10
C GLU A 131 3.84 -17.16 16.62
N LYS A 132 4.33 -17.83 17.67
CA LYS A 132 5.48 -17.38 18.50
C LYS A 132 6.69 -16.86 17.70
N ASP A 133 6.98 -17.45 16.54
CA ASP A 133 8.14 -17.09 15.69
C ASP A 133 7.77 -16.81 14.22
N MET A 134 6.48 -16.76 13.88
CA MET A 134 6.03 -16.62 12.49
C MET A 134 4.89 -15.61 12.37
N PHE A 135 5.11 -14.64 11.50
CA PHE A 135 4.08 -13.70 11.08
C PHE A 135 3.74 -13.95 9.61
N GLN A 136 2.53 -14.43 9.36
CA GLN A 136 2.06 -14.70 8.00
C GLN A 136 1.22 -13.54 7.50
N GLN A 137 1.37 -13.17 6.23
CA GLN A 137 0.46 -12.26 5.54
C GLN A 137 0.09 -12.86 4.18
N VAL A 138 -1.17 -12.70 3.78
CA VAL A 138 -1.67 -13.15 2.48
C VAL A 138 -2.28 -11.97 1.77
N ALA A 139 -1.80 -11.67 0.56
CA ALA A 139 -2.37 -10.62 -0.27
C ALA A 139 -3.08 -11.20 -1.49
N VAL A 140 -4.27 -10.68 -1.79
CA VAL A 140 -5.07 -11.07 -2.94
C VAL A 140 -5.58 -9.81 -3.62
N ALA A 141 -5.43 -9.70 -4.94
CA ALA A 141 -5.99 -8.61 -5.71
C ALA A 141 -7.18 -9.05 -6.56
N PHE A 142 -8.08 -8.11 -6.77
CA PHE A 142 -9.30 -8.23 -7.55
C PHE A 142 -9.33 -7.10 -8.58
N GLY A 143 -9.45 -7.45 -9.85
CA GLY A 143 -9.54 -6.46 -10.93
C GLY A 143 -10.93 -5.82 -11.03
N PRO A 144 -11.18 -5.02 -12.08
CA PRO A 144 -12.40 -4.21 -12.22
C PRO A 144 -13.70 -5.03 -12.18
N CYS A 145 -13.65 -6.27 -12.68
CA CYS A 145 -14.78 -7.19 -12.69
C CYS A 145 -14.91 -8.03 -11.41
N ARG A 146 -14.19 -7.66 -10.33
CA ARG A 146 -14.12 -8.39 -9.05
C ARG A 146 -13.60 -9.83 -9.16
N LYS A 147 -12.94 -10.15 -10.27
CA LYS A 147 -12.21 -11.43 -10.44
C LYS A 147 -10.79 -11.28 -9.91
N ARG A 148 -10.23 -12.36 -9.38
CA ARG A 148 -8.84 -12.36 -8.91
C ARG A 148 -7.90 -12.03 -10.06
N ILE A 149 -6.90 -11.21 -9.77
CA ILE A 149 -5.86 -10.81 -10.70
C ILE A 149 -4.48 -11.00 -10.08
N PRO A 150 -3.43 -11.17 -10.89
CA PRO A 150 -2.06 -11.19 -10.38
C PRO A 150 -1.66 -9.84 -9.80
N ILE A 151 -0.80 -9.91 -8.77
CA ILE A 151 -0.04 -8.79 -8.24
C ILE A 151 1.42 -9.01 -8.66
N SER A 152 2.01 -8.11 -9.43
CA SER A 152 3.46 -8.07 -9.62
C SER A 152 4.08 -7.03 -8.71
N ILE A 153 5.19 -7.41 -8.07
CA ILE A 153 6.07 -6.44 -7.43
C ILE A 153 7.19 -6.16 -8.42
N ARG A 154 7.32 -4.90 -8.81
CA ARG A 154 8.41 -4.48 -9.70
C ARG A 154 9.72 -4.81 -9.01
N ARG A 155 10.68 -5.34 -9.76
CA ARG A 155 12.03 -5.46 -9.24
C ARG A 155 12.64 -4.07 -9.24
N PHE A 156 13.43 -3.73 -8.24
CA PHE A 156 14.48 -2.75 -8.45
C PHE A 156 15.22 -3.23 -9.70
N SER A 157 15.16 -2.44 -10.78
CA SER A 157 16.12 -2.69 -11.85
C SER A 157 17.47 -2.62 -11.16
N ALA A 158 18.22 -3.72 -11.17
CA ALA A 158 19.63 -3.65 -10.86
C ALA A 158 20.18 -2.71 -11.92
N ARG A 159 20.23 -1.41 -11.61
CA ARG A 159 21.15 -0.51 -12.27
C ARG A 159 22.46 -1.28 -12.19
N ALA A 160 23.06 -1.60 -13.34
CA ALA A 160 24.39 -2.18 -13.35
C ALA A 160 25.20 -1.39 -12.30
N PRO A 161 25.84 -2.07 -11.34
CA PRO A 161 26.54 -1.37 -10.26
C PRO A 161 27.32 -0.25 -10.93
N PRO A 162 27.15 1.02 -10.49
CA PRO A 162 27.89 2.12 -11.09
C PRO A 162 29.34 1.65 -11.16
N ALA A 163 29.95 1.74 -12.35
CA ALA A 163 31.37 1.40 -12.51
C ALA A 163 32.09 2.05 -11.35
N ALA A 164 32.78 1.25 -10.53
CA ALA A 164 33.23 1.65 -9.21
C ALA A 164 34.03 2.95 -9.28
N GLU A 165 33.35 4.09 -9.16
CA GLU A 165 34.00 5.36 -8.93
C GLU A 165 34.44 5.30 -7.47
N PRO A 166 35.72 5.62 -7.19
CA PRO A 166 36.24 5.57 -5.84
C PRO A 166 35.32 6.41 -4.95
N VAL A 167 34.78 5.76 -3.91
CA VAL A 167 33.98 6.40 -2.87
C VAL A 167 34.80 7.57 -2.35
N THR A 168 34.39 8.80 -2.69
CA THR A 168 35.03 10.00 -2.17
C THR A 168 34.69 10.13 -0.69
N GLY A 169 35.62 10.67 0.11
CA GLY A 169 35.52 10.73 1.58
C GLY A 169 34.20 11.31 2.12
N GLN A 170 33.50 12.13 1.33
CA GLN A 170 32.18 12.67 1.66
C GLN A 170 31.09 11.60 1.86
N LEU A 171 31.09 10.51 1.08
CA LEU A 171 30.06 9.47 1.23
C LEU A 171 30.29 8.63 2.49
N GLN A 172 31.56 8.44 2.90
CA GLN A 172 31.90 7.78 4.16
C GLN A 172 31.51 8.63 5.37
N GLU A 173 31.67 9.95 5.29
CA GLU A 173 31.23 10.87 6.34
C GLU A 173 29.70 10.86 6.47
N VAL A 174 28.96 10.88 5.36
CA VAL A 174 27.49 10.82 5.39
C VAL A 174 27.00 9.47 5.91
N MET A 175 27.61 8.35 5.49
CA MET A 175 27.24 7.03 6.02
C MET A 175 27.60 6.88 7.51
N ALA A 176 28.70 7.46 7.97
CA ALA A 176 29.07 7.48 9.38
C ALA A 176 28.11 8.33 10.22
N ALA A 177 27.69 9.49 9.70
CA ALA A 177 26.69 10.34 10.35
C ALA A 177 25.33 9.64 10.45
N CYS A 178 24.82 9.05 9.36
CA CYS A 178 23.57 8.30 9.39
C CYS A 178 23.62 7.08 10.32
N ALA A 179 24.78 6.41 10.44
CA ALA A 179 24.96 5.29 11.36
C ALA A 179 25.10 5.72 12.83
N ALA A 180 25.53 6.96 13.09
CA ALA A 180 25.57 7.54 14.43
C ALA A 180 24.16 7.96 14.88
N ASP A 181 23.42 8.66 14.02
CA ASP A 181 22.03 9.07 14.27
C ASP A 181 21.14 7.84 14.55
N LEU A 182 21.29 6.76 13.77
CA LEU A 182 20.52 5.53 13.99
C LEU A 182 20.81 4.86 15.35
N ARG A 183 22.02 5.03 15.90
CA ARG A 183 22.39 4.46 17.21
C ARG A 183 21.86 5.29 18.37
N GLU A 184 21.81 6.62 18.22
CA GLU A 184 21.15 7.48 19.21
C GLU A 184 19.65 7.22 19.26
N ASP A 185 18.99 7.14 18.10
CA ASP A 185 17.56 6.84 18.01
C ASP A 185 17.19 5.47 18.60
N LEU A 186 18.06 4.46 18.45
CA LEU A 186 17.89 3.14 19.06
C LEU A 186 18.10 3.14 20.58
N ALA A 187 19.05 3.94 21.09
CA ALA A 187 19.29 4.08 22.53
C ALA A 187 18.14 4.81 23.24
N ASP A 188 17.51 5.78 22.54
CA ASP A 188 16.30 6.44 23.03
C ASP A 188 15.08 5.50 23.03
N LEU A 189 14.99 4.58 22.07
CA LEU A 189 13.93 3.57 22.05
C LEU A 189 14.04 2.58 23.21
N ASP A 190 15.25 2.12 23.56
CA ASP A 190 15.47 1.23 24.72
C ASP A 190 15.09 1.92 26.05
N ASN A 191 15.39 3.21 26.20
CA ASN A 191 14.98 4.01 27.36
C ASN A 191 13.45 4.23 27.43
N ILE A 192 12.77 4.30 26.29
CA ILE A 192 11.30 4.42 26.24
C ILE A 192 10.64 3.08 26.58
N VAL A 193 11.22 1.96 26.14
CA VAL A 193 10.70 0.60 26.43
C VAL A 193 10.87 0.25 27.92
N GLU A 194 11.97 0.63 28.58
CA GLU A 194 12.14 0.42 30.03
C GLU A 194 11.12 1.22 30.88
N ARG A 195 10.71 2.42 30.44
CA ARG A 195 9.74 3.26 31.20
C ARG A 195 8.28 2.81 31.08
N VAL A 196 7.97 1.95 30.12
CA VAL A 196 6.60 1.41 29.91
C VAL A 196 6.41 0.05 30.62
N LEU A 197 7.48 -0.59 31.08
CA LEU A 197 7.46 -1.88 31.77
C LEU A 197 7.61 -1.80 33.30
N VAL A 198 7.42 -0.60 33.90
CA VAL A 198 7.33 -0.39 35.36
C VAL A 198 5.89 -0.12 35.78
#